data_AF-A0A7V9MXI7-F1
#
_entry.id   AF-A0A7V9MXI7-F1
#
_cell.length_a   1.000
_cell.length_b   1.000
_cell.length_c   1.000
_cell.angle_alpha   90.00
_cell.angle_beta   90.00
_cell.angle_gamma   90.00
#
_symmetry.space_group_name_H-M   'P 1'
#
loop_
_entity.id
_entity.type
_entity.pdbx_description
1 polymer ?
#
loop_
_entity_poly.entity_id
_entity_poly.type
_entity_poly.pdbx_seq_one_letter_code
_entity_poly.pdbx_strand_id
1 'polypeptide(L)'
;MESLEACRLRFAVGDNFSLLKAIRICANRDLVMPDWVARAFISRFDRILNTKADSWDEVFGRPHPKGQTAVKLHKRRSLRAQVFDRVQQLHEANPKRWPISDGTFEQVGEEFGIKKTQCNKLYYAEHRALDASGRTLPPTLQKAIMALDRKSPRKK
;
A
#
# COMPACT_ATOMS: atom_id res chain seq x y z
N MET A 1 -3.68 8.99 -1.37
CA MET A 1 -4.40 8.48 -2.56
C MET A 1 -3.59 8.80 -3.82
N GLU A 2 -3.31 7.81 -4.68
CA GLU A 2 -2.59 8.03 -5.96
C GLU A 2 -3.48 8.83 -6.93
N SER A 3 -2.91 9.79 -7.69
CA SER A 3 -3.65 10.67 -8.61
C SER A 3 -3.58 10.16 -10.05
N LEU A 4 -4.53 10.61 -10.91
CA LEU A 4 -4.52 10.28 -12.34
C LEU A 4 -3.23 10.73 -13.03
N GLU A 5 -2.69 11.89 -12.65
CA GLU A 5 -1.44 12.40 -13.23
C GLU A 5 -0.23 11.56 -12.82
N ALA A 6 -0.18 11.09 -11.57
CA ALA A 6 0.87 10.16 -11.14
C ALA A 6 0.82 8.85 -11.94
N CYS A 7 -0.38 8.33 -12.22
CA CYS A 7 -0.54 7.17 -13.09
C CYS A 7 -0.09 7.44 -14.52
N ARG A 8 -0.40 8.63 -15.08
CA ARG A 8 0.02 9.03 -16.43
C ARG A 8 1.54 9.06 -16.57
N LEU A 9 2.24 9.67 -15.60
CA LEU A 9 3.71 9.75 -15.60
C LEU A 9 4.36 8.36 -15.51
N ARG A 10 3.84 7.49 -14.65
CA ARG A 10 4.33 6.11 -14.51
C ARG A 10 4.09 5.28 -15.77
N PHE A 11 2.92 5.43 -16.36
CA PHE A 11 2.57 4.78 -17.62
C PHE A 11 3.53 5.21 -18.74
N ALA A 12 3.86 6.49 -18.82
CA ALA A 12 4.80 7.03 -19.81
C ALA A 12 6.22 6.43 -19.70
N VAL A 13 6.65 6.04 -18.49
CA VAL A 13 7.96 5.38 -18.27
C VAL A 13 7.88 3.84 -18.32
N GLY A 14 6.75 3.28 -18.78
CA GLY A 14 6.59 1.84 -19.02
C GLY A 14 5.97 1.03 -17.89
N ASP A 15 5.48 1.65 -16.81
CA ASP A 15 4.69 0.94 -15.80
C ASP A 15 3.28 0.65 -16.34
N ASN A 16 3.15 -0.49 -17.03
CA ASN A 16 1.90 -0.91 -17.66
C ASN A 16 0.73 -1.04 -16.68
N PHE A 17 1.01 -1.37 -15.42
CA PHE A 17 -0.03 -1.57 -14.40
C PHE A 17 -0.66 -0.25 -13.94
N SER A 18 0.04 0.87 -14.16
CA SER A 18 -0.51 2.20 -13.88
C SER A 18 -1.74 2.56 -14.71
N LEU A 19 -1.96 1.91 -15.86
CA LEU A 19 -3.20 2.07 -16.63
C LEU A 19 -4.42 1.53 -15.88
N LEU A 20 -4.35 0.31 -15.33
CA LEU A 20 -5.45 -0.29 -14.57
C LEU A 20 -5.75 0.51 -13.29
N LYS A 21 -4.71 1.09 -12.67
CA LYS A 21 -4.90 2.00 -11.54
C LYS A 21 -5.66 3.26 -11.94
N ALA A 22 -5.35 3.86 -13.09
CA ALA A 22 -6.06 5.03 -13.59
C ALA A 22 -7.53 4.72 -13.87
N ILE A 23 -7.84 3.57 -14.47
CA ILE A 23 -9.22 3.10 -14.68
C ILE A 23 -9.95 2.97 -13.34
N ARG A 24 -9.33 2.31 -12.35
CA ARG A 24 -9.90 2.20 -11.00
C ARG A 24 -10.15 3.57 -10.35
N ILE A 25 -9.25 4.54 -10.51
CA ILE A 25 -9.43 5.90 -9.98
C ILE A 25 -10.64 6.56 -10.63
N CYS A 26 -10.81 6.41 -11.94
CA CYS A 26 -11.96 6.97 -12.64
C CYS A 26 -13.27 6.33 -12.15
N ALA A 27 -13.32 4.98 -12.13
CA ALA A 27 -14.49 4.22 -11.72
C ALA A 27 -14.89 4.48 -10.25
N ASN A 28 -13.91 4.57 -9.33
CA ASN A 28 -14.19 4.82 -7.91
C ASN A 28 -14.69 6.23 -7.60
N ARG A 29 -14.55 7.17 -8.54
CA ARG A 29 -14.87 8.58 -8.35
C ARG A 29 -15.89 9.08 -9.37
N ASP A 30 -16.54 8.17 -10.09
CA ASP A 30 -17.50 8.47 -11.16
C ASP A 30 -16.97 9.48 -12.20
N LEU A 31 -15.66 9.40 -12.50
CA LEU A 31 -15.03 10.27 -13.47
C LEU A 31 -15.13 9.67 -14.87
N VAL A 32 -15.37 10.53 -15.85
CA VAL A 32 -15.17 10.19 -17.26
C VAL A 32 -13.70 9.84 -17.47
N MET A 33 -13.43 8.70 -18.10
CA MET A 33 -12.06 8.28 -18.39
C MET A 33 -11.38 9.28 -19.32
N PRO A 34 -10.18 9.80 -18.97
CA PRO A 34 -9.41 10.63 -19.89
C PRO A 34 -9.04 9.88 -21.17
N ASP A 35 -8.93 10.61 -22.27
CA ASP A 35 -8.53 10.12 -23.60
C ASP A 35 -7.38 9.10 -23.59
N TRP A 36 -6.31 9.41 -22.85
CA TRP A 36 -5.13 8.55 -22.80
C TRP A 36 -5.43 7.20 -22.13
N VAL A 37 -6.32 7.19 -21.13
CA VAL A 37 -6.75 5.97 -20.43
C VAL A 37 -7.61 5.14 -21.37
N ALA A 38 -8.62 5.76 -21.98
CA ALA A 38 -9.56 5.08 -22.87
C ALA A 38 -8.83 4.46 -24.08
N ARG A 39 -8.01 5.25 -24.80
CA ARG A 39 -7.25 4.76 -25.96
C ARG A 39 -6.28 3.65 -25.58
N ALA A 40 -5.53 3.80 -24.49
CA ALA A 40 -4.57 2.78 -24.07
C ALA A 40 -5.26 1.48 -23.61
N PHE A 41 -6.40 1.59 -22.92
CA PHE A 41 -7.18 0.44 -22.49
C PHE A 41 -7.71 -0.34 -23.71
N ILE A 42 -8.42 0.34 -24.62
CA ILE A 42 -9.00 -0.27 -25.82
C ILE A 42 -7.89 -0.94 -26.65
N SER A 43 -6.80 -0.23 -26.92
CA SER A 43 -5.68 -0.77 -27.70
C SER A 43 -5.10 -2.07 -27.09
N ARG A 44 -4.97 -2.14 -25.76
CA ARG A 44 -4.45 -3.34 -25.07
C ARG A 44 -5.47 -4.46 -24.98
N PHE A 45 -6.73 -4.11 -24.80
CA PHE A 45 -7.84 -5.07 -24.81
C PHE A 45 -7.97 -5.74 -26.17
N ASP A 46 -7.91 -4.96 -27.25
CA ASP A 46 -7.96 -5.44 -28.62
C ASP A 46 -6.77 -6.34 -28.98
N ARG A 47 -5.60 -6.12 -28.38
CA ARG A 47 -4.46 -7.04 -28.55
C ARG A 47 -4.79 -8.44 -28.01
N ILE A 48 -5.51 -8.55 -26.90
CA ILE A 48 -5.94 -9.84 -26.36
C ILE A 48 -7.02 -10.46 -27.25
N LEU A 49 -8.06 -9.68 -27.60
CA LEU A 49 -9.15 -10.18 -28.43
C LEU A 49 -8.68 -10.69 -29.80
N ASN A 50 -7.71 -9.99 -30.40
CA ASN A 50 -7.15 -10.37 -31.70
C ASN A 50 -5.97 -11.34 -31.59
N THR A 51 -5.79 -12.01 -30.44
CA THR A 51 -4.73 -13.00 -30.19
C THR A 51 -3.32 -12.48 -30.52
N LYS A 52 -3.05 -11.18 -30.26
CA LYS A 52 -1.76 -10.48 -30.44
C LYS A 52 -0.98 -10.32 -29.12
N ALA A 53 -1.44 -10.98 -28.07
CA ALA A 53 -0.81 -11.03 -26.76
C ALA A 53 -1.20 -12.35 -26.07
N ASP A 54 -0.26 -12.93 -25.34
CA ASP A 54 -0.41 -14.26 -24.75
C ASP A 54 -1.12 -14.22 -23.39
N SER A 55 -1.13 -13.04 -22.75
CA SER A 55 -1.76 -12.88 -21.44
C SER A 55 -2.10 -11.43 -21.10
N TRP A 56 -3.09 -11.26 -20.21
CA TRP A 56 -3.40 -9.95 -19.61
C TRP A 56 -2.21 -9.32 -18.89
N ASP A 57 -1.34 -10.13 -18.26
CA ASP A 57 -0.11 -9.69 -17.60
C ASP A 57 0.87 -9.03 -18.58
N GLU A 58 0.94 -9.51 -19.82
CA GLU A 58 1.80 -8.93 -20.86
C GLU A 58 1.36 -7.51 -21.21
N VAL A 59 0.06 -7.33 -21.44
CA VAL A 59 -0.49 -6.06 -21.92
C VAL A 59 -0.78 -5.06 -20.80
N PHE A 60 -1.15 -5.50 -19.60
CA PHE A 60 -1.45 -4.61 -18.46
C PHE A 60 -0.37 -4.62 -17.38
N GLY A 61 0.67 -5.44 -17.50
CA GLY A 61 1.67 -5.61 -16.45
C GLY A 61 1.12 -6.34 -15.24
N ARG A 62 2.01 -6.60 -14.28
CA ARG A 62 1.66 -7.35 -13.06
C ARG A 62 1.34 -6.42 -11.89
N PRO A 63 0.27 -6.70 -11.11
CA PRO A 63 -0.03 -5.95 -9.90
C PRO A 63 1.06 -6.14 -8.81
N HIS A 64 1.74 -7.29 -8.84
CA HIS A 64 2.71 -7.70 -7.85
C HIS A 64 3.97 -8.27 -8.52
N PRO A 65 5.16 -8.06 -7.93
CA PRO A 65 6.40 -8.63 -8.45
C PRO A 65 6.32 -10.15 -8.61
N LYS A 66 7.01 -10.67 -9.63
CA LYS A 66 7.16 -12.12 -9.87
C LYS A 66 7.69 -12.80 -8.60
N GLY A 67 7.11 -13.95 -8.25
CA GLY A 67 7.49 -14.73 -7.06
C GLY A 67 6.68 -14.40 -5.79
N GLN A 68 5.82 -13.38 -5.81
CA GLN A 68 4.84 -13.16 -4.73
C GLN A 68 3.55 -13.91 -5.04
N THR A 69 3.23 -14.94 -4.25
CA THR A 69 1.94 -15.64 -4.35
C THR A 69 0.85 -14.87 -3.62
N ALA A 70 -0.39 -14.99 -4.09
CA ALA A 70 -1.56 -14.39 -3.44
C ALA A 70 -1.66 -14.78 -1.96
N VAL A 71 -1.35 -16.04 -1.63
CA VAL A 71 -1.32 -16.56 -0.25
C VAL A 71 -0.30 -15.82 0.62
N LYS A 72 0.94 -15.63 0.12
CA LYS A 72 1.98 -14.89 0.87
C LYS A 72 1.59 -13.43 1.07
N LEU A 73 1.04 -12.80 0.03
CA LEU A 73 0.53 -11.43 0.09
C LEU A 73 -0.63 -11.29 1.08
N HIS A 74 -1.57 -12.22 1.07
CA HIS A 74 -2.71 -12.25 1.97
C HIS A 74 -2.25 -12.42 3.42
N LYS A 75 -1.38 -13.41 3.70
CA LYS A 75 -0.81 -13.63 5.03
C LYS A 75 -0.09 -12.38 5.53
N ARG A 76 0.69 -11.71 4.67
CA ARG A 76 1.37 -10.46 5.02
C ARG A 76 0.38 -9.34 5.35
N ARG A 77 -0.67 -9.15 4.54
CA ARG A 77 -1.70 -8.11 4.78
C ARG A 77 -2.46 -8.38 6.08
N SER A 78 -2.88 -9.62 6.29
CA SER A 78 -3.59 -10.03 7.50
C SER A 78 -2.73 -9.81 8.76
N LEU A 79 -1.47 -10.25 8.76
CA LEU A 79 -0.56 -10.04 9.88
C LEU A 79 -0.31 -8.54 10.13
N ARG A 80 -0.21 -7.74 9.07
CA ARG A 80 0.00 -6.29 9.17
C ARG A 80 -1.16 -5.59 9.88
N ALA A 81 -2.40 -5.95 9.52
CA ALA A 81 -3.60 -5.44 10.19
C ALA A 81 -3.68 -5.90 11.66
N GLN A 82 -3.45 -7.19 11.92
CA GLN A 82 -3.48 -7.74 13.29
C GLN A 82 -2.45 -7.06 14.22
N VAL A 83 -1.23 -6.84 13.73
CA VAL A 83 -0.19 -6.11 14.48
C VAL A 83 -0.64 -4.68 14.77
N PHE A 84 -1.21 -3.98 13.78
CA PHE A 84 -1.70 -2.62 13.97
C PHE A 84 -2.79 -2.56 15.04
N ASP A 85 -3.83 -3.38 14.90
CA ASP A 85 -4.96 -3.42 15.84
C ASP A 85 -4.50 -3.77 17.25
N ARG A 86 -3.57 -4.72 17.38
CA ARG A 86 -3.06 -5.12 18.69
C ARG A 86 -2.24 -4.02 19.38
N VAL A 87 -1.40 -3.31 18.64
CA VAL A 87 -0.65 -2.16 19.16
C VAL A 87 -1.61 -1.06 19.60
N GLN A 88 -2.67 -0.79 18.83
CA GLN A 88 -3.71 0.19 19.23
C GLN A 88 -4.41 -0.24 20.51
N GLN A 89 -4.87 -1.50 20.61
CA GLN A 89 -5.53 -2.02 21.80
C GLN A 89 -4.67 -1.88 23.07
N LEU A 90 -3.38 -2.20 22.99
CA LEU A 90 -2.47 -2.05 24.13
C LEU A 90 -2.27 -0.58 24.51
N HIS A 91 -2.19 0.31 23.52
CA HIS A 91 -2.07 1.74 23.75
C HIS A 91 -3.34 2.34 24.35
N GLU A 92 -4.52 1.99 23.83
CA GLU A 92 -5.83 2.44 24.32
C GLU A 92 -6.13 1.94 25.74
N ALA A 93 -5.78 0.69 26.03
CA ALA A 93 -6.02 0.10 27.35
C ALA A 93 -5.22 0.80 28.46
N ASN A 94 -4.00 1.28 28.18
CA ASN A 94 -3.21 2.04 29.14
C ASN A 94 -2.25 3.05 28.46
N PRO A 95 -2.74 4.24 28.07
CA PRO A 95 -1.96 5.21 27.28
C PRO A 95 -0.67 5.70 27.97
N LYS A 96 -0.69 5.80 29.30
CA LYS A 96 0.47 6.24 30.10
C LYS A 96 1.51 5.14 30.32
N ARG A 97 1.10 3.88 30.31
CA ARG A 97 1.98 2.72 30.57
C ARG A 97 2.61 2.19 29.28
N TRP A 98 1.90 2.31 28.16
CA TRP A 98 2.33 1.81 26.86
C TRP A 98 2.41 2.93 25.83
N PRO A 99 3.39 3.84 25.94
CA PRO A 99 3.73 4.68 24.80
C PRO A 99 4.13 3.77 23.64
N ILE A 100 3.70 4.10 22.42
CA ILE A 100 4.04 3.33 21.22
C ILE A 100 5.56 3.42 21.04
N SER A 101 6.23 2.39 21.51
CA SER A 101 7.68 2.36 21.75
C SER A 101 8.22 0.96 21.47
N ASP A 102 9.54 0.82 21.55
CA ASP A 102 10.22 -0.45 21.33
C ASP A 102 9.68 -1.58 22.20
N GLY A 103 9.35 -1.31 23.47
CA GLY A 103 8.79 -2.32 24.37
C GLY A 103 7.41 -2.84 23.94
N THR A 104 6.56 -1.96 23.39
CA THR A 104 5.25 -2.37 22.83
C THR A 104 5.45 -3.27 21.61
N PHE A 105 6.42 -2.95 20.74
CA PHE A 105 6.70 -3.77 19.56
C PHE A 105 7.39 -5.09 19.87
N GLU A 106 8.15 -5.17 20.96
CA GLU A 106 8.73 -6.43 21.47
C GLU A 106 7.62 -7.37 21.95
N GLN A 107 6.75 -6.90 22.84
CA GLN A 107 5.63 -7.70 23.35
C GLN A 107 4.70 -8.18 22.22
N VAL A 108 4.25 -7.28 21.34
CA VAL A 108 3.40 -7.68 20.21
C VAL A 108 4.16 -8.58 19.24
N GLY A 109 5.47 -8.37 19.08
CA GLY A 109 6.31 -9.26 18.27
C GLY A 109 6.30 -10.69 18.80
N GLU A 110 6.48 -10.86 20.11
CA GLU A 110 6.41 -12.17 20.77
C GLU A 110 5.04 -12.83 20.60
N GLU A 111 3.94 -12.11 20.81
CA GLU A 111 2.57 -12.62 20.62
C GLU A 111 2.34 -13.19 19.21
N PHE A 112 2.90 -12.56 18.18
CA PHE A 112 2.75 -12.99 16.78
C PHE A 112 3.94 -13.83 16.24
N GLY A 113 4.91 -14.18 17.08
CA GLY A 113 6.09 -14.95 16.68
C GLY A 113 6.99 -14.24 15.66
N ILE A 114 7.08 -12.90 15.72
CA ILE A 114 7.90 -12.07 14.83
C ILE A 114 8.86 -11.18 15.61
N LYS A 115 9.99 -10.81 14.99
CA LYS A 115 10.96 -9.90 15.62
C LYS A 115 10.39 -8.49 15.77
N LYS A 116 10.79 -7.76 16.81
CA LYS A 116 10.47 -6.33 17.04
C LYS A 116 10.54 -5.48 15.78
N THR A 117 11.67 -5.55 15.07
CA THR A 117 11.91 -4.74 13.86
C THR A 117 10.90 -5.04 12.75
N GLN A 118 10.44 -6.29 12.64
CA GLN A 118 9.41 -6.68 11.70
C GLN A 118 8.03 -6.17 12.15
N CYS A 119 7.71 -6.29 13.45
CA CYS A 119 6.50 -5.75 14.06
C CYS A 119 6.36 -4.23 13.79
N ASN A 120 7.42 -3.46 14.11
CA ASN A 120 7.50 -2.03 13.86
C ASN A 120 7.28 -1.68 12.36
N LYS A 121 7.94 -2.40 11.45
CA LYS A 121 7.76 -2.20 9.99
C LYS A 121 6.33 -2.47 9.54
N LEU A 122 5.68 -3.50 10.07
CA LEU A 122 4.30 -3.85 9.73
C LEU A 122 3.34 -2.78 10.24
N TYR A 123 3.50 -2.36 11.50
CA TYR A 123 2.70 -1.31 12.12
C TYR A 123 2.68 -0.02 11.28
N TYR A 124 3.86 0.55 10.98
CA TYR A 124 3.95 1.79 10.19
C TYR A 124 3.57 1.60 8.72
N ALA A 125 3.63 0.37 8.20
CA ALA A 125 3.14 0.08 6.86
C ALA A 125 1.60 0.03 6.78
N GLU A 126 0.90 -0.46 7.82
CA GLU A 126 -0.56 -0.38 7.89
C GLU A 126 -1.01 1.07 8.07
N HIS A 127 -0.37 1.78 8.98
CA HIS A 127 -0.67 3.19 9.24
C HIS A 127 -0.63 4.03 7.96
N ARG A 128 0.48 3.99 7.21
CA ARG A 128 0.59 4.69 5.92
C ARG A 128 -0.45 4.27 4.90
N ALA A 129 -0.90 3.01 4.95
CA ALA A 129 -1.95 2.52 4.06
C ALA A 129 -3.33 3.08 4.44
N LEU A 130 -3.63 3.17 5.73
CA LEU A 130 -4.85 3.80 6.25
C LEU A 130 -4.90 5.28 5.92
N ASP A 131 -3.79 6.00 6.07
CA ASP A 131 -3.65 7.43 5.70
C ASP A 131 -3.94 7.65 4.22
N ALA A 132 -3.34 6.82 3.38
CA ALA A 132 -3.52 6.89 1.95
C ALA A 132 -4.97 6.61 1.52
N SER A 133 -5.74 5.90 2.37
CA SER A 133 -7.15 5.53 2.16
C SER A 133 -8.16 6.53 2.72
N GLY A 134 -7.71 7.58 3.42
CA GLY A 134 -8.59 8.64 3.95
C GLY A 134 -9.35 8.25 5.23
N ARG A 135 -8.96 7.17 5.90
CA ARG A 135 -9.48 6.84 7.25
C ARG A 135 -8.68 7.66 8.26
N THR A 136 -9.36 8.50 9.05
CA THR A 136 -8.74 9.43 10.00
C THR A 136 -7.96 8.72 11.09
N LEU A 137 -6.75 9.21 11.37
CA LEU A 137 -5.84 8.72 12.40
C LEU A 137 -6.05 9.39 13.77
N PRO A 138 -5.67 8.71 14.86
CA PRO A 138 -5.42 9.33 16.15
C PRO A 138 -4.26 10.36 16.10
N PRO A 139 -4.42 11.57 16.70
CA PRO A 139 -3.40 12.65 16.69
C PRO A 139 -2.03 12.29 17.27
N THR A 140 -1.96 11.27 18.14
CA THR A 140 -0.73 10.79 18.77
C THR A 140 0.26 10.22 17.74
N LEU A 141 -0.24 9.65 16.65
CA LEU A 141 0.58 8.99 15.63
C LEU A 141 1.12 9.96 14.57
N GLN A 142 0.36 11.02 14.26
CA GLN A 142 0.85 12.11 13.42
C GLN A 142 2.12 12.74 13.99
N LYS A 143 2.17 12.96 15.31
CA LYS A 143 3.36 13.51 15.99
C LYS A 143 4.56 12.54 15.96
N ALA A 144 4.33 11.24 16.12
CA ALA A 144 5.40 10.24 16.10
C ALA A 144 6.07 10.10 14.72
N ILE A 145 5.31 10.22 13.63
CA ILE A 145 5.83 10.17 12.26
C ILE A 145 6.68 11.40 11.93
N MET A 146 6.23 12.59 12.32
CA MET A 146 7.04 13.81 12.15
C MET A 146 8.39 13.73 12.87
N ALA A 147 8.48 12.95 13.96
CA ALA A 147 9.73 12.72 14.68
C ALA A 147 10.64 11.68 14.01
N LEU A 148 10.09 10.71 13.28
CA LEU A 148 10.83 9.68 12.54
C LEU A 148 11.35 10.18 11.18
N ASP A 149 10.59 11.01 10.46
CA ASP A 149 11.04 11.62 9.21
C ASP A 149 12.21 12.59 9.41
N ARG A 150 12.33 13.21 10.60
CA ARG A 150 13.51 14.00 11.00
C ARG A 150 14.77 13.16 11.21
N LYS A 151 14.66 11.84 11.40
CA LYS A 151 15.78 10.93 11.69
C LYS A 151 16.23 10.08 10.50
N SER A 152 15.67 10.27 9.29
CA SER A 152 16.16 9.59 8.09
C SER A 152 17.17 10.49 7.35
N PRO A 153 18.49 10.22 7.44
CA PRO A 153 19.45 10.96 6.64
C PRO A 153 19.27 10.55 5.18
N ARG A 154 19.00 11.53 4.31
CA ARG A 154 19.14 11.39 2.86
C ARG A 154 20.55 10.87 2.58
N LYS A 155 20.68 9.57 2.27
CA LYS A 155 21.91 9.05 1.67
C LYS A 155 21.98 9.63 0.26
N LYS A 156 22.96 10.53 0.08
CA LYS A 156 23.48 10.95 -1.22
C LYS A 156 24.16 9.76 -1.90
#